data_AF-X1Q4R9-F1
#
_entry.id   AF-X1Q4R9-F1
#
_cell.length_a   1.000
_cell.length_b   1.000
_cell.length_c   1.000
_cell.angle_alpha   90.00
_cell.angle_beta   90.00
_cell.angle_gamma   90.00
#
_symmetry.space_group_name_H-M   'P 1'
#
loop_
_entity.id
_entity.type
_entity.pdbx_description
1 polymer ?
#
loop_
_entity_poly.entity_id
_entity_poly.type
_entity_poly.pdbx_seq_one_letter_code
_entity_poly.pdbx_strand_id
1 'polypeptide(L)'
;YRLRDWLISRQRYWGAPIPMIYCPNCGIVPVPEEDLPVLLPEDAEFKPTGESPLKYHEQFVNTTCPRCSAPAKRETDTMDTFMCSSWYFLRYASPNYENAPFDAERVKYWLPVDLYTGGAEHAVMHLFYARFFIKALRDMGLVSFGEPFTRLFNQGVIIVERQKMSKSRGNVITPDEYVSELGADAVRAYLMFVAPWEQGGEWDDSGISGISRWLNRVWRLVLEGYSQGGKASTADKEQAQRALSRI
;
A
#
# COMPACT_ATOMS: atom_id res chain seq x y z
N TYR A 1 -29.40 -7.59 2.42
CA TYR A 1 -27.95 -7.69 2.20
C TYR A 1 -27.29 -8.45 3.35
N ARG A 2 -26.24 -9.25 3.09
CA ARG A 2 -25.41 -9.87 4.15
C ARG A 2 -24.36 -8.90 4.71
N LEU A 3 -24.00 -7.88 3.92
CA LEU A 3 -23.09 -6.80 4.30
C LEU A 3 -23.59 -6.11 5.58
N ARG A 4 -22.65 -5.73 6.45
CA ARG A 4 -22.88 -4.94 7.65
C ARG A 4 -22.24 -3.57 7.49
N ASP A 5 -22.73 -2.60 8.25
CA ASP A 5 -22.07 -1.30 8.34
C ASP A 5 -20.65 -1.44 8.85
N TRP A 6 -19.78 -0.54 8.39
CA TRP A 6 -18.36 -0.62 8.67
C TRP A 6 -18.05 -0.03 10.05
N LEU A 7 -17.61 -0.89 10.96
CA LEU A 7 -17.11 -0.47 12.27
C LEU A 7 -15.69 0.10 12.13
N ILE A 8 -15.57 1.43 12.24
CA ILE A 8 -14.32 2.17 12.03
C ILE A 8 -13.56 2.52 13.30
N SER A 9 -14.20 2.52 14.48
CA SER A 9 -13.55 2.89 15.74
C SER A 9 -12.67 1.77 16.27
N ARG A 10 -11.52 2.12 16.84
CA ARG A 10 -10.55 1.18 17.42
C ARG A 10 -10.09 1.70 18.78
N GLN A 11 -10.11 0.83 19.78
CA GLN A 11 -9.56 1.07 21.11
C GLN A 11 -8.02 0.93 21.07
N ARG A 12 -7.37 1.68 20.19
CA ARG A 12 -5.93 1.66 19.91
C ARG A 12 -5.40 3.08 19.89
N TYR A 13 -4.17 3.25 20.34
CA TYR A 13 -3.49 4.54 20.34
C TYR A 13 -3.04 4.96 18.93
N TRP A 14 -2.41 4.05 18.17
CA TRP A 14 -1.78 4.41 16.90
C TRP A 14 -2.77 4.38 15.73
N GLY A 15 -3.47 5.50 15.54
CA GLY A 15 -4.38 5.75 14.44
C GLY A 15 -4.85 7.20 14.43
N ALA A 16 -5.54 7.64 13.38
CA ALA A 16 -6.07 9.00 13.32
C ALA A 16 -7.16 9.19 14.40
N PRO A 17 -7.03 10.17 15.30
CA PRO A 17 -8.09 10.47 16.27
C PRO A 17 -9.42 10.78 15.56
N ILE A 18 -10.51 10.23 16.08
CA ILE A 18 -11.85 10.57 15.57
C ILE A 18 -12.18 12.00 16.02
N PRO A 19 -12.46 12.95 15.10
CA PRO A 19 -12.61 14.37 15.44
C PRO A 19 -14.00 14.69 16.01
N MET A 20 -14.40 13.99 17.07
CA MET A 20 -15.67 14.15 17.78
C MET A 20 -15.45 14.45 19.26
N ILE A 21 -16.40 15.19 19.85
CA ILE A 21 -16.44 15.61 21.24
C ILE A 21 -17.77 15.18 21.85
N TYR A 22 -17.73 14.58 23.03
CA TYR A 22 -18.87 14.23 23.87
C TYR A 22 -19.13 15.33 24.89
N CYS A 23 -20.25 16.04 24.72
CA CYS A 23 -20.71 17.09 25.63
C CYS A 23 -21.97 16.62 26.39
N PRO A 24 -22.04 16.77 27.73
CA PRO A 24 -23.24 16.42 28.51
C PRO A 24 -24.49 17.22 28.11
N ASN A 25 -24.31 18.44 27.61
CA ASN A 25 -25.42 19.34 27.26
C ASN A 25 -25.82 19.25 25.78
N CYS A 26 -24.87 18.99 24.89
CA CYS A 26 -25.07 19.05 23.43
C CYS A 26 -24.98 17.70 22.72
N GLY A 27 -24.64 16.61 23.43
CA GLY A 27 -24.44 15.29 22.84
C GLY A 27 -23.11 15.18 22.09
N ILE A 28 -23.13 14.51 20.94
CA ILE A 28 -21.95 14.31 20.09
C ILE A 28 -21.78 15.51 19.16
N VAL A 29 -20.64 16.18 19.25
CA VAL A 29 -20.33 17.42 18.53
C VAL A 29 -19.04 17.24 17.73
N PRO A 30 -18.98 17.61 16.44
CA PRO A 30 -17.74 17.55 15.68
C PRO A 30 -16.75 18.62 16.16
N VAL A 31 -15.46 18.32 16.06
CA VAL A 31 -14.40 19.32 16.20
C VAL A 31 -14.53 20.35 15.05
N PRO A 32 -14.41 21.66 15.31
CA PRO A 32 -14.37 22.68 14.26
C PRO A 32 -13.26 22.43 13.23
N GLU A 33 -13.49 22.80 11.97
CA GLU A 33 -12.51 22.58 10.89
C GLU A 33 -11.19 23.33 11.14
N GLU A 34 -11.26 24.54 11.71
CA GLU A 34 -10.12 25.35 12.12
C GLU A 34 -9.28 24.74 13.25
N ASP A 35 -9.86 23.83 14.03
CA ASP A 35 -9.18 23.11 15.12
C ASP A 35 -8.58 21.77 14.66
N LEU A 36 -8.68 21.45 13.36
CA LEU A 36 -8.04 20.26 12.80
C LEU A 36 -6.55 20.56 12.51
N PRO A 37 -5.67 19.54 12.63
CA PRO A 37 -5.93 18.17 13.04
C PRO A 37 -5.99 17.99 14.58
N VAL A 38 -6.79 17.02 15.03
CA VAL A 38 -6.65 16.48 16.40
C VAL A 38 -5.42 15.56 16.42
N LEU A 39 -4.36 16.01 17.08
CA LEU A 39 -3.09 15.28 17.14
C LEU A 39 -3.07 14.26 18.29
N LEU A 40 -2.39 13.13 18.06
CA LEU A 40 -2.09 12.18 19.12
C LEU A 40 -1.08 12.78 20.11
N PRO A 41 -1.26 12.59 21.42
CA PRO A 41 -0.25 12.94 22.42
C PRO A 41 0.93 11.96 22.32
N GLU A 42 2.17 12.43 22.40
CA GLU A 42 3.38 11.59 22.27
C GLU A 42 3.67 10.75 23.52
N ASP A 43 3.08 11.10 24.66
CA ASP A 43 3.37 10.61 26.01
C ASP A 43 2.23 9.77 26.63
N ALA A 44 1.37 9.17 25.80
CA ALA A 44 0.30 8.29 26.29
C ALA A 44 0.83 7.00 26.93
N GLU A 45 0.30 6.65 28.11
CA GLU A 45 0.64 5.41 28.81
C GLU A 45 -0.14 4.19 28.29
N PHE A 46 0.57 3.08 28.03
CA PHE A 46 -0.04 1.82 27.59
C PHE A 46 -0.32 0.90 28.78
N LYS A 47 -1.61 0.73 29.10
CA LYS A 47 -2.06 -0.16 30.18
C LYS A 47 -2.70 -1.43 29.61
N PRO A 48 -2.53 -2.61 30.23
CA PRO A 48 -3.08 -3.88 29.74
C PRO A 48 -4.58 -4.04 30.08
N THR A 49 -5.39 -2.99 29.87
CA THR A 49 -6.81 -2.96 30.23
C THR A 49 -7.74 -3.33 29.06
N GLY A 50 -7.22 -3.32 27.83
CA GLY A 50 -8.03 -3.49 26.61
C GLY A 50 -8.76 -2.22 26.18
N GLU A 51 -8.65 -1.13 26.94
CA GLU A 51 -9.21 0.18 26.61
C GLU A 51 -8.21 1.02 25.78
N SER A 52 -8.69 2.08 25.12
CA SER A 52 -7.81 3.00 24.39
C SER A 52 -6.84 3.69 25.37
N PRO A 53 -5.52 3.72 25.08
CA PRO A 53 -4.56 4.48 25.88
C PRO A 53 -4.90 5.97 26.01
N LEU A 54 -5.54 6.55 25.00
CA LEU A 54 -5.97 7.96 24.99
C LEU A 54 -6.99 8.28 26.09
N LYS A 55 -7.74 7.28 26.57
CA LYS A 55 -8.74 7.44 27.63
C LYS A 55 -8.14 7.91 28.94
N TYR A 56 -6.89 7.54 29.22
CA TYR A 56 -6.21 7.88 30.47
C TYR A 56 -5.34 9.14 30.36
N HIS A 57 -5.25 9.74 29.16
CA HIS A 57 -4.45 10.93 28.93
C HIS A 57 -5.28 12.20 29.18
N GLU A 58 -5.25 12.71 30.42
CA GLU A 58 -6.14 13.80 30.88
C GLU A 58 -6.07 15.07 30.01
N GLN A 59 -4.88 15.46 29.54
CA GLN A 59 -4.71 16.64 28.70
C GLN A 59 -5.30 16.47 27.29
N PHE A 60 -5.39 15.23 26.81
CA PHE A 60 -5.97 14.94 25.50
C PHE A 60 -7.49 14.80 25.61
N VAL A 61 -7.97 14.01 26.58
CA VAL A 61 -9.39 13.69 26.69
C VAL A 61 -10.22 14.88 27.13
N ASN A 62 -9.71 15.75 28.00
CA ASN A 62 -10.48 16.89 28.49
C ASN A 62 -10.41 18.06 27.50
N THR A 63 -11.57 18.58 27.13
CA THR A 63 -11.71 19.73 26.21
C THR A 63 -12.95 20.54 26.58
N THR A 64 -13.20 21.64 25.87
CA THR A 64 -14.45 22.40 25.94
C THR A 64 -15.35 22.06 24.76
N CYS A 65 -16.67 22.14 24.96
CA CYS A 65 -17.63 21.98 23.87
C CYS A 65 -17.62 23.22 22.97
N PRO A 66 -17.44 23.09 21.64
CA PRO A 66 -17.42 24.24 20.74
C PRO A 66 -18.80 24.92 20.59
N ARG A 67 -19.90 24.27 21.01
CA ARG A 67 -21.26 24.85 20.93
C ARG A 67 -21.69 25.64 22.17
N CYS A 68 -21.30 25.20 23.36
CA CYS A 68 -21.80 25.77 24.63
C CYS A 68 -20.70 26.09 25.65
N SER A 69 -19.43 25.89 25.28
CA SER A 69 -18.24 26.14 26.10
C SER A 69 -18.14 25.35 27.41
N ALA A 70 -19.12 24.48 27.72
CA ALA A 70 -19.08 23.62 28.89
C ALA A 70 -17.95 22.58 28.81
N PRO A 71 -17.45 22.06 29.95
CA PRO A 71 -16.51 20.94 29.97
C PRO A 71 -17.05 19.74 29.20
N ALA A 72 -16.21 19.15 28.35
CA ALA A 72 -16.53 18.05 27.47
C ALA A 72 -15.35 17.09 27.34
N LYS A 73 -15.56 15.95 26.67
CA LYS A 73 -14.51 14.95 26.46
C LYS A 73 -14.33 14.64 24.98
N ARG A 74 -13.09 14.53 24.50
CA ARG A 74 -12.81 14.05 23.14
C ARG A 74 -13.15 12.57 23.00
N GLU A 75 -13.46 12.14 21.78
CA GLU A 75 -13.39 10.73 21.42
C GLU A 75 -11.95 10.21 21.63
N THR A 76 -11.87 9.01 22.20
CA THR A 76 -10.62 8.35 22.59
C THR A 76 -10.28 7.17 21.68
N ASP A 77 -11.22 6.71 20.88
CA ASP A 77 -10.98 5.75 19.82
C ASP A 77 -10.32 6.41 18.61
N THR A 78 -9.50 5.65 17.91
CA THR A 78 -8.89 6.04 16.64
C THR A 78 -9.58 5.34 15.47
N MET A 79 -9.43 5.90 14.27
CA MET A 79 -9.93 5.30 13.06
C MET A 79 -9.09 4.08 12.67
N ASP A 80 -9.77 3.03 12.21
CA ASP A 80 -9.16 1.85 11.60
C ASP A 80 -8.24 2.19 10.43
N THR A 81 -7.17 1.42 10.24
CA THR A 81 -6.18 1.64 9.17
C THR A 81 -6.78 1.59 7.76
N PHE A 82 -7.90 0.88 7.54
CA PHE A 82 -8.59 0.90 6.26
C PHE A 82 -9.20 2.26 5.94
N MET A 83 -9.44 3.13 6.93
CA MET A 83 -9.86 4.51 6.69
C MET A 83 -8.82 5.26 5.87
N CYS A 84 -7.55 5.21 6.27
CA CYS A 84 -6.46 5.89 5.57
C CYS A 84 -6.25 5.30 4.16
N SER A 85 -6.23 3.97 4.05
CA SER A 85 -6.00 3.30 2.75
C SER A 85 -7.21 3.32 1.82
N SER A 86 -8.37 3.82 2.23
CA SER A 86 -9.55 3.93 1.36
C SER A 86 -9.48 5.08 0.37
N TRP A 87 -8.58 6.07 0.58
CA TRP A 87 -8.52 7.26 -0.26
C TRP A 87 -7.10 7.80 -0.53
N TYR A 88 -6.06 7.12 -0.05
CA TYR A 88 -4.66 7.57 -0.20
C TYR A 88 -4.22 7.86 -1.64
N PHE A 89 -4.76 7.12 -2.62
CA PHE A 89 -4.49 7.34 -4.04
C PHE A 89 -5.03 8.68 -4.56
N LEU A 90 -6.06 9.26 -3.90
CA LEU A 90 -6.48 10.65 -4.14
C LEU A 90 -5.42 11.63 -3.62
N ARG A 91 -4.91 11.39 -2.41
CA ARG A 91 -3.93 12.27 -1.76
C ARG A 91 -2.61 12.32 -2.54
N TYR A 92 -2.19 11.24 -3.19
CA TYR A 92 -0.99 11.24 -4.02
C TYR A 92 -1.02 12.22 -5.19
N ALA A 93 -2.19 12.63 -5.68
CA ALA A 93 -2.28 13.65 -6.71
C ALA A 93 -1.79 15.03 -6.22
N SER A 94 -1.83 15.26 -4.89
CA SER A 94 -1.47 16.53 -4.26
C SER A 94 -1.09 16.34 -2.76
N PRO A 95 0.04 15.69 -2.44
CA PRO A 95 0.35 15.25 -1.07
C PRO A 95 0.61 16.38 -0.09
N ASN A 96 1.02 17.55 -0.58
CA ASN A 96 1.34 18.73 0.21
C ASN A 96 0.27 19.82 0.11
N TYR A 97 -0.93 19.50 -0.38
CA TYR A 97 -2.02 20.46 -0.48
C TYR A 97 -2.68 20.66 0.89
N GLU A 98 -2.70 21.88 1.42
CA GLU A 98 -3.09 22.14 2.82
C GLU A 98 -4.53 22.64 2.97
N ASN A 99 -5.15 23.17 1.89
CA ASN A 99 -6.47 23.79 1.97
C ASN A 99 -7.64 22.79 1.90
N ALA A 100 -7.39 21.54 1.52
CA ALA A 100 -8.39 20.48 1.45
C ALA A 100 -7.71 19.10 1.45
N PRO A 101 -8.48 17.99 1.54
CA PRO A 101 -7.92 16.64 1.47
C PRO A 101 -7.12 16.37 0.18
N PHE A 102 -7.47 17.00 -0.94
CA PHE A 102 -6.75 16.93 -2.22
C PHE A 102 -7.12 18.11 -3.13
N ASP A 103 -6.25 18.41 -4.10
CA ASP A 103 -6.49 19.39 -5.17
C ASP A 103 -7.39 18.75 -6.25
N ALA A 104 -8.56 19.35 -6.48
CA ALA A 104 -9.56 18.84 -7.41
C ALA A 104 -9.07 18.77 -8.86
N GLU A 105 -8.27 19.74 -9.31
CA GLU A 105 -7.75 19.74 -10.69
C GLU A 105 -6.69 18.66 -10.88
N ARG A 106 -5.88 18.40 -9.84
CA ARG A 106 -4.90 17.30 -9.86
C ARG A 106 -5.58 15.94 -9.87
N VAL A 107 -6.63 15.75 -9.06
CA VAL A 107 -7.42 14.52 -9.06
C VAL A 107 -8.10 14.31 -10.41
N LYS A 108 -8.68 15.35 -11.01
CA LYS A 108 -9.29 15.29 -12.34
C LYS A 108 -8.29 14.89 -13.44
N TYR A 109 -7.03 15.32 -13.31
CA TYR A 109 -5.98 14.98 -14.28
C TYR A 109 -5.48 13.54 -14.12
N TRP A 110 -5.23 13.09 -12.88
CA TRP A 110 -4.54 11.82 -12.61
C TRP A 110 -5.45 10.61 -12.42
N LEU A 111 -6.72 10.79 -12.09
CA LEU A 111 -7.61 9.71 -11.63
C LEU A 111 -8.83 9.51 -12.54
N PRO A 112 -9.40 8.28 -12.58
CA PRO A 112 -9.11 7.11 -11.74
C PRO A 112 -7.77 6.42 -12.05
N VAL A 113 -7.29 5.55 -11.16
CA VAL A 113 -6.03 4.83 -11.35
C VAL A 113 -6.17 3.84 -12.51
N ASP A 114 -5.34 3.97 -13.55
CA ASP A 114 -5.40 3.12 -14.75
C ASP A 114 -5.04 1.65 -14.51
N LEU A 115 -4.08 1.41 -13.62
CA LEU A 115 -3.60 0.08 -13.24
C LEU A 115 -3.23 0.08 -11.77
N TYR A 116 -3.94 -0.73 -11.00
CA TYR A 116 -3.65 -0.98 -9.60
C TYR A 116 -3.13 -2.41 -9.43
N THR A 117 -2.01 -2.58 -8.73
CA THR A 117 -1.45 -3.89 -8.41
C THR A 117 -1.41 -4.10 -6.90
N GLY A 118 -1.88 -5.26 -6.44
CA GLY A 118 -1.92 -5.59 -5.03
C GLY A 118 -2.32 -7.04 -4.78
N GLY A 119 -1.99 -7.58 -3.61
CA GLY A 119 -2.30 -8.97 -3.27
C GLY A 119 -3.81 -9.24 -3.16
N ALA A 120 -4.23 -10.46 -3.49
CA ALA A 120 -5.64 -10.86 -3.48
C ALA A 120 -6.27 -10.87 -2.07
N GLU A 121 -5.46 -10.88 -1.01
CA GLU A 121 -5.90 -10.78 0.39
C GLU A 121 -6.73 -9.51 0.67
N HIS A 122 -6.62 -8.48 -0.17
CA HIS A 122 -7.33 -7.21 -0.01
C HIS A 122 -8.69 -7.16 -0.72
N ALA A 123 -9.14 -8.23 -1.37
CA ALA A 123 -10.36 -8.28 -2.19
C ALA A 123 -11.64 -7.82 -1.48
N VAL A 124 -11.82 -8.23 -0.21
CA VAL A 124 -13.04 -7.92 0.58
C VAL A 124 -12.81 -6.88 1.69
N MET A 125 -11.63 -6.26 1.71
CA MET A 125 -11.27 -5.21 2.67
C MET A 125 -10.93 -3.93 1.92
N HIS A 126 -9.65 -3.59 1.78
CA HIS A 126 -9.19 -2.36 1.12
C HIS A 126 -9.85 -2.13 -0.26
N LEU A 127 -9.91 -3.13 -1.13
CA LEU A 127 -10.51 -2.97 -2.46
C LEU A 127 -12.02 -2.69 -2.37
N PHE A 128 -12.72 -3.24 -1.38
CA PHE A 128 -14.12 -2.94 -1.14
C PHE A 128 -14.30 -1.53 -0.55
N TYR A 129 -13.51 -1.18 0.48
CA TYR A 129 -13.62 0.12 1.16
C TYR A 129 -13.21 1.29 0.25
N ALA A 130 -12.18 1.14 -0.59
CA ALA A 130 -11.80 2.14 -1.57
C ALA A 130 -12.93 2.43 -2.57
N ARG A 131 -13.64 1.39 -3.03
CA ARG A 131 -14.81 1.54 -3.90
C ARG A 131 -15.96 2.23 -3.20
N PHE A 132 -16.24 1.87 -1.95
CA PHE A 132 -17.23 2.55 -1.14
C PHE A 132 -16.90 4.04 -0.98
N PHE A 133 -15.66 4.36 -0.63
CA PHE A 133 -15.17 5.73 -0.46
C PHE A 133 -15.33 6.56 -1.73
N ILE A 134 -14.93 6.03 -2.89
CA ILE A 134 -15.09 6.76 -4.16
C ILE A 134 -16.56 7.03 -4.48
N LYS A 135 -17.45 6.07 -4.25
CA LYS A 135 -18.88 6.28 -4.49
C LYS A 135 -19.45 7.35 -3.56
N ALA A 136 -19.08 7.33 -2.28
CA ALA A 136 -19.48 8.36 -1.33
C ALA A 136 -18.96 9.75 -1.74
N LEU A 137 -17.67 9.87 -2.07
CA LEU A 137 -17.06 11.13 -2.51
C LEU A 137 -17.67 11.65 -3.82
N ARG A 138 -17.99 10.76 -4.76
CA ARG A 138 -18.69 11.10 -6.01
C ARG A 138 -20.07 11.66 -5.71
N ASP A 139 -20.83 11.00 -4.84
CA ASP A 139 -22.18 11.42 -4.49
C ASP A 139 -22.17 12.74 -3.70
N MET A 140 -21.06 13.08 -3.03
CA MET A 140 -20.77 14.39 -2.44
C MET A 140 -20.27 15.44 -3.45
N GLY A 141 -20.06 15.09 -4.72
CA GLY A 141 -19.55 15.99 -5.76
C GLY A 141 -18.05 16.29 -5.71
N LEU A 142 -17.28 15.55 -4.91
CA LEU A 142 -15.84 15.78 -4.73
C LEU A 142 -14.98 15.11 -5.82
N VAL A 143 -15.53 14.09 -6.49
CA VAL A 143 -14.90 13.42 -7.64
C VAL A 143 -15.94 13.12 -8.73
N SER A 144 -15.51 13.02 -9.99
CA SER A 144 -16.39 12.82 -11.14
C SER A 144 -16.44 11.37 -11.66
N PHE A 145 -15.78 10.42 -10.98
CA PHE A 145 -15.68 9.02 -11.38
C PHE A 145 -16.28 8.07 -10.34
N GLY A 146 -16.70 6.87 -10.78
CA GLY A 146 -17.46 5.92 -9.95
C GLY A 146 -16.69 4.72 -9.41
N GLU A 147 -15.46 4.49 -9.87
CA GLU A 147 -14.58 3.40 -9.45
C GLU A 147 -13.13 3.91 -9.32
N PRO A 148 -12.38 3.55 -8.26
CA PRO A 148 -11.02 4.03 -8.03
C PRO A 148 -9.98 3.47 -9.00
N PHE A 149 -10.18 2.23 -9.48
CA PHE A 149 -9.19 1.47 -10.24
C PHE A 149 -9.83 0.94 -11.53
N THR A 150 -9.31 1.34 -12.69
CA THR A 150 -9.79 0.92 -14.01
C THR A 150 -9.39 -0.52 -14.32
N ARG A 151 -8.17 -0.90 -13.93
CA ARG A 151 -7.67 -2.28 -14.00
C ARG A 151 -7.04 -2.66 -12.67
N LEU A 152 -7.33 -3.87 -12.21
CA LEU A 152 -6.72 -4.49 -11.05
C LEU A 152 -5.92 -5.72 -11.51
N PHE A 153 -4.66 -5.80 -11.12
CA PHE A 153 -3.82 -6.97 -11.36
C PHE A 153 -3.30 -7.49 -10.02
N ASN A 154 -3.58 -8.74 -9.68
CA ASN A 154 -3.10 -9.30 -8.42
C ASN A 154 -1.75 -9.99 -8.65
N GLN A 155 -0.70 -9.55 -7.95
CA GLN A 155 0.54 -10.32 -7.93
C GLN A 155 0.35 -11.62 -7.13
N GLY A 156 1.00 -12.68 -7.58
CA GLY A 156 1.16 -13.89 -6.80
C GLY A 156 2.16 -13.70 -5.66
N VAL A 157 2.25 -14.71 -4.80
CA VAL A 157 3.06 -14.65 -3.59
C VAL A 157 4.41 -15.31 -3.86
N ILE A 158 5.50 -14.63 -3.51
CA ILE A 158 6.82 -15.26 -3.46
C ILE A 158 6.91 -16.14 -2.21
N ILE A 159 7.31 -17.39 -2.40
CA ILE A 159 7.45 -18.39 -1.35
C ILE A 159 8.90 -18.88 -1.28
N VAL A 160 9.28 -19.51 -0.18
CA VAL A 160 10.58 -20.16 -0.01
C VAL A 160 10.36 -21.49 0.70
N GLU A 161 11.07 -22.54 0.30
CA GLU A 161 10.88 -23.91 0.82
C GLU A 161 9.41 -24.36 0.74
N ARG A 162 8.73 -24.04 -0.37
CA ARG A 162 7.29 -24.27 -0.59
C ARG A 162 6.36 -23.65 0.46
N GLN A 163 6.82 -22.66 1.20
CA GLN A 163 6.05 -21.99 2.25
C GLN A 163 6.04 -20.47 2.06
N LYS A 164 4.91 -19.84 2.42
CA LYS A 164 4.85 -18.38 2.54
C LYS A 164 5.91 -17.89 3.54
N MET A 165 6.65 -16.86 3.15
CA MET A 165 7.63 -16.19 4.01
C MET A 165 6.95 -15.57 5.24
N SER A 166 7.49 -15.82 6.43
CA SER A 166 7.07 -15.15 7.67
C SER A 166 8.18 -15.11 8.71
N LYS A 167 8.22 -14.05 9.53
CA LYS A 167 9.20 -13.92 10.61
C LYS A 167 9.16 -15.09 11.59
N SER A 168 7.95 -15.58 11.91
CA SER A 168 7.76 -16.72 12.81
C SER A 168 8.34 -18.04 12.30
N ARG A 169 8.59 -18.16 10.99
CA ARG A 169 9.17 -19.34 10.35
C ARG A 169 10.66 -19.21 10.11
N GLY A 170 11.25 -18.04 10.34
CA GLY A 170 12.67 -17.77 10.09
C GLY A 170 13.07 -17.85 8.62
N ASN A 171 12.10 -17.87 7.70
CA ASN A 171 12.31 -18.07 6.26
C ASN A 171 12.12 -16.78 5.45
N VAL A 172 12.44 -15.62 6.05
CA VAL A 172 12.32 -14.34 5.36
C VAL A 172 13.59 -14.08 4.57
N ILE A 173 13.45 -13.88 3.26
CA ILE A 173 14.53 -13.40 2.41
C ILE A 173 14.56 -11.87 2.48
N THR A 174 15.71 -11.31 2.81
CA THR A 174 15.94 -9.86 2.87
C THR A 174 16.53 -9.38 1.54
N PRO A 175 15.81 -8.59 0.72
CA PRO A 175 16.31 -8.18 -0.59
C PRO A 175 17.59 -7.34 -0.55
N ASP A 176 17.82 -6.59 0.53
CA ASP A 176 18.93 -5.64 0.64
C ASP A 176 20.31 -6.32 0.52
N GLU A 177 20.45 -7.55 1.03
CA GLU A 177 21.68 -8.34 0.93
C GLU A 177 21.99 -8.64 -0.55
N TYR A 178 20.99 -9.12 -1.31
CA TYR A 178 21.14 -9.39 -2.75
C TYR A 178 21.33 -8.12 -3.57
N VAL A 179 20.68 -7.01 -3.20
CA VAL A 179 20.89 -5.73 -3.88
C VAL A 179 22.32 -5.23 -3.68
N SER A 180 22.87 -5.38 -2.47
CA SER A 180 24.25 -4.99 -2.16
C SER A 180 25.27 -5.82 -2.97
N GLU A 181 25.03 -7.12 -3.10
CA GLU A 181 25.97 -8.04 -3.78
C GLU A 181 25.82 -8.07 -5.30
N LEU A 182 24.59 -8.08 -5.80
CA LEU A 182 24.27 -8.33 -7.22
C LEU A 182 23.73 -7.10 -7.96
N GLY A 183 23.36 -6.04 -7.23
CA GLY A 183 22.74 -4.85 -7.77
C GLY A 183 21.21 -4.97 -7.90
N ALA A 184 20.54 -3.82 -7.87
CA ALA A 184 19.07 -3.74 -7.92
C ALA A 184 18.48 -4.33 -9.22
N ASP A 185 19.17 -4.17 -10.35
CA ASP A 185 18.69 -4.68 -11.63
C ASP A 185 18.64 -6.22 -11.67
N ALA A 186 19.61 -6.89 -11.05
CA ALA A 186 19.61 -8.35 -10.97
C ALA A 186 18.42 -8.86 -10.16
N VAL A 187 18.14 -8.24 -9.01
CA VAL A 187 17.00 -8.60 -8.15
C VAL A 187 15.67 -8.33 -8.86
N ARG A 188 15.50 -7.15 -9.47
CA ARG A 188 14.27 -6.79 -10.20
C ARG A 188 14.01 -7.70 -11.39
N ALA A 189 15.03 -7.93 -12.22
CA ALA A 189 14.89 -8.81 -13.39
C ALA A 189 14.62 -10.25 -12.97
N TYR A 190 15.19 -10.71 -11.86
CA TYR A 190 14.87 -12.02 -11.30
C TYR A 190 13.40 -12.13 -10.89
N LEU A 191 12.88 -11.16 -10.14
CA LEU A 191 11.46 -11.15 -9.76
C LEU A 191 10.51 -11.10 -10.96
N MET A 192 10.91 -10.46 -12.07
CA MET A 192 10.10 -10.42 -13.29
C MET A 192 10.21 -11.69 -14.14
N PHE A 193 11.23 -12.52 -13.91
CA PHE A 193 11.53 -13.70 -14.73
C PHE A 193 11.18 -15.02 -14.04
N VAL A 194 11.17 -15.05 -12.70
CA VAL A 194 11.02 -16.29 -11.91
C VAL A 194 9.70 -17.00 -12.20
N ALA A 195 8.62 -16.27 -12.48
CA ALA A 195 7.31 -16.82 -12.78
C ALA A 195 6.39 -15.74 -13.40
N PRO A 196 5.25 -16.15 -14.00
CA PRO A 196 4.19 -15.21 -14.35
C PRO A 196 3.73 -14.39 -13.14
N TRP A 197 3.49 -13.09 -13.36
CA TRP A 197 3.24 -12.12 -12.29
C TRP A 197 2.12 -12.54 -11.34
N GLU A 198 1.02 -13.07 -11.87
CA GLU A 198 -0.17 -13.46 -11.12
C GLU A 198 -0.02 -14.77 -10.34
N GLN A 199 0.96 -15.60 -10.70
CA GLN A 199 1.19 -16.89 -10.05
C GLN A 199 2.14 -16.76 -8.86
N GLY A 200 3.09 -15.82 -8.93
CA GLY A 200 4.20 -15.78 -7.98
C GLY A 200 5.12 -16.96 -8.21
N GLY A 201 6.11 -17.15 -7.33
CA GLY A 201 7.16 -18.13 -7.57
C GLY A 201 7.92 -18.51 -6.30
N GLU A 202 8.68 -19.58 -6.41
CA GLU A 202 9.63 -19.99 -5.38
C GLU A 202 10.92 -19.19 -5.53
N TRP A 203 11.36 -18.58 -4.43
CA TRP A 203 12.66 -17.95 -4.35
C TRP A 203 13.75 -19.02 -4.45
N ASP A 204 14.71 -18.79 -5.34
CA ASP A 204 15.84 -19.67 -5.63
C ASP A 204 17.09 -18.85 -5.95
N ASP A 205 18.11 -18.98 -5.12
CA ASP A 205 19.40 -18.30 -5.25
C ASP A 205 20.15 -18.67 -6.53
N SER A 206 19.89 -19.87 -7.05
CA SER A 206 20.47 -20.31 -8.33
C SER A 206 19.90 -19.50 -9.50
N GLY A 207 18.60 -19.17 -9.43
CA GLY A 207 17.88 -18.38 -10.42
C GLY A 207 18.40 -16.94 -10.53
N ILE A 208 18.58 -16.24 -9.40
CA ILE A 208 19.07 -14.86 -9.41
C ILE A 208 20.52 -14.77 -9.90
N SER A 209 21.36 -15.75 -9.57
CA SER A 209 22.73 -15.86 -10.12
C SER A 209 22.73 -15.96 -11.65
N GLY A 210 21.74 -16.63 -12.23
CA GLY A 210 21.55 -16.71 -13.68
C GLY A 210 21.26 -15.34 -14.32
N ILE A 211 20.40 -14.54 -13.68
CA ILE A 211 20.05 -13.20 -14.13
C ILE A 211 21.26 -12.25 -14.07
N SER A 212 22.06 -12.31 -13.01
CA SER A 212 23.31 -11.55 -12.92
C SER A 212 24.28 -11.90 -14.06
N ARG A 213 24.45 -13.19 -14.39
CA ARG A 213 25.27 -13.60 -15.55
C ARG A 213 24.70 -13.09 -16.87
N TRP A 214 23.38 -13.09 -17.03
CA TRP A 214 22.72 -12.55 -18.22
C TRP A 214 22.94 -11.05 -18.37
N LEU A 215 22.79 -10.26 -17.30
CA LEU A 215 23.09 -8.83 -17.31
C LEU A 215 24.56 -8.55 -17.67
N ASN A 216 25.51 -9.29 -17.10
CA ASN A 216 26.93 -9.19 -17.44
C ASN A 216 27.23 -9.60 -18.89
N ARG A 217 26.44 -10.51 -19.48
CA ARG A 217 26.55 -10.83 -20.91
C ARG A 217 26.07 -9.67 -21.77
N VAL A 218 24.93 -9.06 -21.44
CA VAL A 218 24.44 -7.85 -22.14
C VAL A 218 25.47 -6.74 -22.04
N TRP A 219 26.04 -6.51 -20.86
CA TRP A 219 27.08 -5.51 -20.64
C TRP A 219 28.31 -5.73 -21.53
N ARG A 220 28.82 -6.97 -21.59
CA ARG A 220 29.93 -7.33 -22.49
C ARG A 220 29.59 -7.12 -23.97
N LEU A 221 28.39 -7.51 -24.41
CA LEU A 221 27.96 -7.30 -25.80
C LEU A 221 27.96 -5.83 -26.21
N VAL A 222 27.72 -4.91 -25.26
CA VAL A 222 27.74 -3.46 -25.51
C VAL A 222 29.16 -2.91 -25.52
N LEU A 223 30.04 -3.39 -24.64
CA LEU A 223 31.41 -2.89 -24.52
C LEU A 223 32.40 -3.51 -25.51
N GLU A 224 32.21 -4.77 -25.87
CA GLU A 224 33.05 -5.47 -26.82
C GLU A 224 32.67 -5.03 -28.24
N GLY A 225 33.67 -4.68 -29.05
CA GLY A 225 33.46 -4.41 -30.46
C GLY A 225 32.89 -5.65 -31.15
N TYR A 226 31.84 -5.49 -31.94
CA TYR A 226 31.31 -6.59 -32.74
C TYR A 226 32.42 -7.10 -33.67
N SER A 227 32.89 -8.31 -33.40
CA SER A 227 33.68 -9.08 -34.34
C SER A 227 32.77 -10.13 -34.96
N GLN A 228 32.73 -10.19 -36.28
CA GLN A 228 32.00 -11.24 -36.97
C GLN A 228 32.74 -12.56 -36.73
N GLY A 229 32.33 -13.30 -35.69
CA GLY A 229 32.76 -14.67 -35.49
C GLY A 229 32.47 -15.49 -36.76
N GLY A 230 33.37 -16.42 -37.11
CA GLY A 230 33.25 -17.25 -38.31
C GLY A 230 31.84 -17.84 -38.48
N LYS A 231 31.41 -18.05 -39.73
CA LYS A 231 30.03 -18.48 -40.08
C LYS A 231 29.52 -19.53 -39.09
N ALA A 232 28.48 -19.18 -38.33
CA ALA A 232 27.78 -20.13 -37.46
C ALA A 232 27.43 -21.39 -38.25
N SER A 233 27.73 -22.55 -37.69
CA SER A 233 27.50 -23.81 -38.37
C SER A 233 26.01 -24.00 -38.63
N THR A 234 25.66 -24.81 -39.62
CA THR A 234 24.25 -25.16 -39.88
C THR A 234 23.59 -25.77 -38.65
N ALA A 235 24.36 -26.53 -37.85
CA ALA A 235 23.89 -27.12 -36.59
C ALA A 235 23.56 -26.06 -35.53
N ASP A 236 24.41 -25.03 -35.36
CA ASP A 236 24.16 -23.95 -34.40
C ASP A 236 22.91 -23.15 -34.77
N LYS A 237 22.71 -22.92 -36.07
CA LYS A 237 21.52 -22.24 -36.60
C LYS A 237 20.26 -23.06 -36.35
N GLU A 238 20.28 -24.35 -36.66
CA GLU A 238 19.14 -25.25 -36.40
C GLU A 238 18.82 -25.35 -34.90
N GLN A 239 19.84 -25.41 -34.04
CA GLN A 239 19.65 -25.45 -32.59
C GLN A 239 19.03 -24.15 -32.06
N ALA A 240 19.52 -22.99 -32.49
CA ALA A 240 18.95 -21.70 -32.14
C ALA A 240 17.49 -21.57 -32.61
N GLN A 241 17.20 -22.05 -33.83
CA GLN A 241 15.87 -22.01 -34.42
C GLN A 241 14.88 -22.93 -33.68
N ARG A 242 15.32 -24.12 -33.26
CA ARG A 242 14.54 -25.01 -32.39
C ARG A 242 14.31 -24.43 -31.00
N ALA A 243 15.28 -23.70 -30.45
CA ALA A 243 15.15 -23.04 -29.15
C ALA A 243 14.14 -21.88 -29.22
N LEU A 244 14.20 -21.06 -30.29
CA LEU A 244 13.25 -19.98 -30.53
C LEU A 244 11.81 -20.47 -30.75
N SER A 245 11.62 -21.63 -31.38
CA SER A 245 10.28 -22.22 -31.57
C SER A 245 9.66 -22.84 -30.31
N ARG A 246 10.42 -22.91 -29.20
CA ARG A 246 9.97 -23.43 -27.90
C ARG A 246 9.58 -22.33 -26.91
N ILE A 247 9.88 -21.08 -27.24
CA ILE A 247 9.44 -19.87 -26.53
C ILE A 247 8.10 -19.45 -27.15
#